data_AF-A0A7W0NSJ9-F1
#
_entry.id   AF-A0A7W0NSJ9-F1
#
_cell.length_a   1.000
_cell.length_b   1.000
_cell.length_c   1.000
_cell.angle_alpha   90.00
_cell.angle_beta   90.00
_cell.angle_gamma   90.00
#
_symmetry.space_group_name_H-M   'P 1'
#
loop_
_entity.id
_entity.type
_entity.pdbx_description
1 polymer ?
#
loop_
_entity_poly.entity_id
_entity_poly.type
_entity_poly.pdbx_seq_one_letter_code
_entity_poly.pdbx_strand_id
1 'polypeptide(L)'
;MPGMAAKVVITERQQQVLQTMAFSRSCAKGLAHRAEIILLAFDGLKNEVIAEKLQCERHSVGIWRRRWQFYFERLTIIECAEKPLALREAIEEVLSDLPRAGCGGKFTAEQIAMILAVACEPPENSGRPGTHWTSRELADEVVKRGIVARISVRQVGRFLKRRNFSRTRVATG
;
A
#
# COMPACT_ATOMS: atom_id res chain seq x y z
N MET A 1 14.89 -6.79 24.10
CA MET A 1 15.63 -8.07 23.97
C MET A 1 15.97 -8.30 22.51
N PRO A 2 17.17 -8.76 22.15
CA PRO A 2 17.44 -9.12 20.77
C PRO A 2 16.64 -10.39 20.46
N GLY A 3 15.51 -10.23 19.77
CA GLY A 3 14.67 -11.34 19.35
C GLY A 3 15.45 -12.27 18.41
N MET A 4 15.33 -13.57 18.63
CA MET A 4 15.91 -14.58 17.76
C MET A 4 15.39 -14.37 16.32
N ALA A 5 16.30 -14.34 15.35
CA ALA A 5 15.93 -14.08 13.97
C ALA A 5 15.09 -15.25 13.43
N ALA A 6 13.97 -14.95 12.75
CA ALA A 6 13.07 -15.95 12.20
C ALA A 6 13.82 -16.96 11.31
N LYS A 7 13.60 -18.26 11.55
CA LYS A 7 14.21 -19.33 10.77
C LYS A 7 13.66 -19.29 9.34
N VAL A 8 14.56 -19.24 8.37
CA VAL A 8 14.21 -19.30 6.94
C VAL A 8 14.44 -20.73 6.46
N VAL A 9 13.41 -21.31 5.84
CA VAL A 9 13.45 -22.61 5.17
C VAL A 9 13.07 -22.36 3.72
N ILE A 10 13.73 -23.04 2.79
CA ILE A 10 13.52 -22.92 1.34
C ILE A 10 13.59 -24.33 0.75
N THR A 11 12.74 -24.65 -0.22
CA THR A 11 12.86 -25.89 -1.02
C THR A 11 13.87 -25.70 -2.16
N GLU A 12 14.34 -26.78 -2.79
CA GLU A 12 15.27 -26.67 -3.92
C GLU A 12 14.68 -25.85 -5.09
N ARG A 13 13.39 -26.04 -5.41
CA ARG A 13 12.74 -25.29 -6.49
C ARG A 13 12.56 -23.82 -6.13
N GLN A 14 12.19 -23.52 -4.89
CA GLN A 14 12.12 -22.13 -4.41
C GLN A 14 13.50 -21.47 -4.45
N GLN A 15 14.58 -22.19 -4.07
CA GLN A 15 15.94 -21.69 -4.12
C GLN A 15 16.37 -21.36 -5.56
N GLN A 16 16.06 -22.22 -6.54
CA GLN A 16 16.33 -21.97 -7.96
C GLN A 16 15.63 -20.70 -8.47
N VAL A 17 14.36 -20.49 -8.09
CA VAL A 17 13.62 -19.26 -8.45
C VAL A 17 14.26 -18.03 -7.80
N LEU A 18 14.56 -18.09 -6.51
CA LEU A 18 15.19 -16.97 -5.78
C LEU A 18 16.55 -16.60 -6.36
N GLN A 19 17.39 -17.59 -6.70
CA GLN A 19 18.68 -17.37 -7.36
C GLN A 19 18.48 -16.71 -8.72
N THR A 20 17.54 -17.21 -9.53
CA THR A 20 17.22 -16.62 -10.83
C THR A 20 16.80 -15.15 -10.69
N MET A 21 15.99 -14.82 -9.68
CA MET A 21 15.59 -13.44 -9.39
C MET A 21 16.76 -12.56 -8.92
N ALA A 22 17.59 -13.06 -8.00
CA ALA A 22 18.71 -12.32 -7.43
C ALA A 22 19.80 -11.99 -8.48
N PHE A 23 20.06 -12.90 -9.42
CA PHE A 23 21.08 -12.71 -10.46
C PHE A 23 20.55 -12.12 -11.78
N SER A 24 19.24 -11.96 -11.93
CA SER A 24 18.65 -11.43 -13.16
C SER A 24 18.87 -9.93 -13.32
N ARG A 25 19.33 -9.54 -14.52
CA ARG A 25 19.49 -8.12 -14.90
C ARG A 25 18.16 -7.43 -15.23
N SER A 26 17.10 -8.18 -15.51
CA SER A 26 15.77 -7.65 -15.86
C SER A 26 14.78 -7.67 -14.69
N CYS A 27 15.14 -8.27 -13.56
CA CYS A 27 14.30 -8.29 -12.37
C CYS A 27 14.26 -6.89 -11.73
N ALA A 28 13.10 -6.50 -11.20
CA ALA A 28 12.99 -5.27 -10.44
C ALA A 28 13.97 -5.32 -9.24
N LYS A 29 14.80 -4.29 -9.10
CA LYS A 29 15.90 -4.25 -8.11
C LYS A 29 15.45 -4.61 -6.68
N GLY A 30 14.24 -4.18 -6.29
CA GLY A 30 13.68 -4.51 -4.98
C GLY A 30 13.41 -6.00 -4.78
N LEU A 31 12.89 -6.69 -5.80
CA LEU A 31 12.66 -8.14 -5.75
C LEU A 31 13.98 -8.91 -5.70
N ALA A 32 14.95 -8.55 -6.54
CA ALA A 32 16.27 -9.17 -6.55
C ALA A 32 16.97 -9.02 -5.18
N HIS A 33 16.94 -7.81 -4.60
CA HIS A 33 17.52 -7.53 -3.29
C HIS A 33 16.84 -8.33 -2.17
N ARG A 34 15.51 -8.46 -2.20
CA ARG A 34 14.77 -9.24 -1.20
C ARG A 34 14.99 -10.75 -1.37
N ALA A 35 15.12 -11.24 -2.60
CA ALA A 35 15.49 -12.62 -2.86
C ALA A 35 16.88 -12.94 -2.30
N GLU A 36 17.84 -12.04 -2.46
CA GLU A 36 19.19 -12.17 -1.89
C GLU A 36 19.17 -12.20 -0.35
N ILE A 37 18.33 -11.38 0.29
CA ILE A 37 18.09 -11.45 1.76
C ILE A 37 17.66 -12.86 2.17
N ILE A 38 16.71 -13.47 1.45
CA ILE A 38 16.17 -14.79 1.79
C ILE A 38 17.21 -15.89 1.58
N LEU A 39 17.99 -15.83 0.50
CA LEU A 39 19.09 -16.78 0.25
C LEU A 39 20.16 -16.73 1.35
N LEU A 40 20.66 -15.54 1.67
CA LEU A 40 21.67 -15.39 2.74
C LEU A 40 21.12 -15.78 4.12
N ALA A 41 19.82 -15.53 4.35
CA ALA A 41 19.16 -15.96 5.57
C ALA A 41 19.07 -17.49 5.69
N PHE A 42 18.85 -18.18 4.57
CA PHE A 42 18.83 -19.64 4.50
C PHE A 42 20.24 -20.24 4.67
N ASP A 43 21.27 -19.57 4.16
CA ASP A 43 22.69 -19.91 4.40
C ASP A 43 23.11 -19.73 5.89
N GLY A 44 22.19 -19.32 6.76
CA GLY A 44 22.41 -19.24 8.21
C GLY A 44 23.02 -17.92 8.67
N LEU A 45 23.18 -16.93 7.78
CA LEU A 45 23.72 -15.62 8.17
C LEU A 45 22.75 -14.90 9.12
N LYS A 46 23.32 -14.20 10.10
CA LYS A 46 22.59 -13.35 11.03
C LYS A 46 22.16 -12.05 10.34
N ASN A 47 21.10 -11.42 10.85
CA ASN A 47 20.54 -10.19 10.27
C ASN A 47 21.56 -9.06 10.19
N GLU A 48 22.49 -8.97 11.15
CA GLU A 48 23.55 -7.96 11.17
C GLU A 48 24.51 -8.13 9.99
N VAL A 49 24.96 -9.36 9.75
CA VAL A 49 25.88 -9.69 8.64
C VAL A 49 25.22 -9.47 7.28
N ILE A 50 23.94 -9.86 7.15
CA ILE A 50 23.17 -9.64 5.91
C ILE A 50 23.01 -8.13 5.65
N ALA A 51 22.65 -7.37 6.68
CA ALA A 51 22.46 -5.92 6.57
C ALA A 51 23.76 -5.19 6.15
N GLU A 52 24.90 -5.58 6.72
CA GLU A 52 26.21 -5.07 6.31
C GLU A 52 26.55 -5.45 4.86
N LYS A 53 26.37 -6.72 4.48
CA LYS A 53 26.68 -7.19 3.12
C LYS A 53 25.83 -6.52 2.06
N LEU A 54 24.55 -6.30 2.34
CA LEU A 54 23.59 -5.73 1.40
C LEU A 54 23.39 -4.21 1.57
N GLN A 55 24.10 -3.58 2.50
CA GLN A 55 24.01 -2.15 2.78
C GLN A 55 22.56 -1.70 3.03
N CYS A 56 21.85 -2.41 3.90
CA CYS A 56 20.46 -2.14 4.26
C CYS A 56 20.22 -2.16 5.78
N GLU A 57 19.02 -1.76 6.20
CA GLU A 57 18.69 -1.74 7.63
C GLU A 57 18.46 -3.16 8.17
N ARG A 58 19.09 -3.50 9.30
CA ARG A 58 18.89 -4.78 10.02
C ARG A 58 17.41 -5.11 10.28
N HIS A 59 16.59 -4.10 10.62
CA HIS A 59 15.15 -4.31 10.85
C HIS A 59 14.44 -4.80 9.59
N SER A 60 14.79 -4.25 8.43
CA SER A 60 14.25 -4.64 7.13
C SER A 60 14.54 -6.11 6.81
N VAL A 61 15.75 -6.61 7.09
CA VAL A 61 16.08 -8.04 6.97
C VAL A 61 15.15 -8.90 7.82
N GLY A 62 14.90 -8.50 9.06
CA GLY A 62 14.00 -9.20 9.97
C GLY A 62 12.52 -9.18 9.53
N ILE A 63 12.09 -8.16 8.80
CA ILE A 63 10.74 -8.12 8.18
C ILE A 63 10.64 -9.18 7.09
N TRP A 64 11.61 -9.23 6.16
CA TRP A 64 11.55 -10.16 5.03
C TRP A 64 11.69 -11.62 5.46
N ARG A 65 12.53 -11.93 6.46
CA ARG A 65 12.60 -13.28 7.05
C ARG A 65 11.27 -13.74 7.62
N ARG A 66 10.61 -12.88 8.42
CA ARG A 66 9.30 -13.19 9.02
C ARG A 66 8.22 -13.35 7.96
N ARG A 67 8.23 -12.48 6.94
CA ARG A 67 7.29 -12.57 5.83
C ARG A 67 7.47 -13.87 5.06
N TRP A 68 8.71 -14.22 4.71
CA TRP A 68 9.00 -15.50 4.05
C TRP A 68 8.53 -16.69 4.88
N GLN A 69 8.87 -16.73 6.17
CA GLN A 69 8.44 -17.78 7.09
C GLN A 69 6.92 -17.92 7.12
N PHE A 70 6.19 -16.80 7.18
CA PHE A 70 4.72 -16.79 7.20
C PHE A 70 4.10 -17.37 5.93
N TYR A 71 4.70 -17.12 4.76
CA TYR A 71 4.16 -17.60 3.48
C TYR A 71 4.74 -18.95 3.03
N PHE A 72 5.73 -19.50 3.74
CA PHE A 72 6.45 -20.71 3.33
C PHE A 72 5.52 -21.89 3.04
N GLU A 73 4.60 -22.22 3.96
CA GLU A 73 3.67 -23.35 3.76
C GLU A 73 2.77 -23.16 2.53
N ARG A 74 2.29 -21.92 2.30
CA ARG A 74 1.50 -21.59 1.09
C ARG A 74 2.33 -21.76 -0.19
N LEU A 75 3.59 -21.32 -0.19
CA LEU A 75 4.48 -21.49 -1.33
C LEU A 75 4.75 -22.97 -1.62
N THR A 76 4.92 -23.80 -0.58
CA THR A 76 5.10 -25.25 -0.73
C THR A 76 3.85 -25.92 -1.33
N ILE A 77 2.64 -25.52 -0.92
CA ILE A 77 1.40 -26.04 -1.51
C ILE A 77 1.33 -25.71 -3.00
N ILE A 78 1.63 -24.45 -3.38
CA ILE A 78 1.65 -24.00 -4.78
C ILE A 78 2.70 -24.77 -5.58
N GLU A 79 3.90 -24.97 -5.03
CA GLU A 79 4.96 -25.74 -5.67
C GLU A 79 4.55 -27.18 -6.03
N CYS A 80 3.75 -27.82 -5.17
CA CYS A 80 3.27 -29.18 -5.38
C CYS A 80 2.08 -29.27 -6.34
N ALA A 81 1.18 -28.28 -6.33
CA ALA A 81 -0.08 -28.32 -7.07
C ALA A 81 -0.02 -27.67 -8.46
N GLU A 82 0.89 -26.72 -8.67
CA GLU A 82 0.83 -25.80 -9.81
C GLU A 82 2.05 -25.89 -10.74
N LYS A 83 1.92 -25.23 -11.90
CA LYS A 83 3.01 -25.11 -12.89
C LYS A 83 4.16 -24.23 -12.36
N PRO A 84 5.40 -24.38 -12.88
CA PRO A 84 6.55 -23.60 -12.44
C PRO A 84 6.37 -22.07 -12.47
N LEU A 85 5.59 -21.55 -13.42
CA LEU A 85 5.30 -20.12 -13.53
C LEU A 85 4.50 -19.61 -12.32
N ALA A 86 3.53 -20.38 -11.83
CA ALA A 86 2.71 -20.01 -10.68
C ALA A 86 3.54 -19.92 -9.40
N LEU A 87 4.52 -20.81 -9.22
CA LEU A 87 5.46 -20.73 -8.10
C LEU A 87 6.27 -19.42 -8.14
N ARG A 88 6.76 -19.05 -9.33
CA ARG A 88 7.49 -17.80 -9.50
C ARG A 88 6.62 -16.58 -9.19
N GLU A 89 5.41 -16.53 -9.73
CA GLU A 89 4.46 -15.43 -9.47
C GLU A 89 4.11 -15.32 -7.98
N ALA A 90 3.92 -16.45 -7.30
CA ALA A 90 3.66 -16.48 -5.86
C ALA A 90 4.87 -15.97 -5.05
N ILE A 91 6.09 -16.35 -5.42
CA ILE A 91 7.32 -15.82 -4.79
C ILE A 91 7.44 -14.31 -5.03
N GLU A 92 7.16 -13.84 -6.25
CA GLU A 92 7.15 -12.41 -6.57
C GLU A 92 6.11 -11.65 -5.72
N GLU A 93 4.91 -12.21 -5.52
CA GLU A 93 3.87 -11.65 -4.64
C GLU A 93 4.38 -11.52 -3.19
N VAL A 94 4.99 -12.58 -2.64
CA VAL A 94 5.56 -12.58 -1.28
C VAL A 94 6.67 -11.54 -1.13
N LEU A 95 7.50 -11.35 -2.15
CA LEU A 95 8.61 -10.39 -2.13
C LEU A 95 8.19 -8.97 -2.55
N SER A 96 6.98 -8.77 -3.06
CA SER A 96 6.48 -7.45 -3.48
C SER A 96 6.09 -6.57 -2.29
N ASP A 97 6.07 -5.25 -2.47
CA ASP A 97 5.49 -4.37 -1.46
C ASP A 97 3.96 -4.54 -1.45
N LEU A 98 3.40 -4.64 -0.25
CA LEU A 98 1.94 -4.58 -0.12
C LEU A 98 1.45 -3.22 -0.63
N PRO A 99 0.26 -3.15 -1.25
CA PRO A 99 -0.38 -1.89 -1.55
C PRO A 99 -0.35 -1.03 -0.31
N ARG A 100 0.23 0.18 -0.43
CA ARG A 100 0.33 1.08 0.71
C ARG A 100 -1.08 1.35 1.19
N ALA A 101 -1.37 1.01 2.44
CA ALA A 101 -2.56 1.49 3.10
C ALA A 101 -2.47 3.03 3.07
N GLY A 102 -3.27 3.65 2.22
CA GLY A 102 -3.36 5.11 2.19
C GLY A 102 -3.75 5.61 3.58
N CYS A 103 -3.41 6.86 3.90
CA CYS A 103 -3.97 7.49 5.09
C CYS A 103 -5.49 7.65 4.87
N GLY A 104 -6.30 7.01 5.70
CA GLY A 104 -7.75 7.22 5.73
C GLY A 104 -8.00 8.73 5.85
N GLY A 105 -8.75 9.29 4.90
CA GLY A 105 -9.00 10.73 4.88
C GLY A 105 -9.55 11.24 6.21
N LYS A 106 -9.28 12.50 6.55
CA LYS A 106 -9.76 13.12 7.82
C LYS A 106 -11.29 13.19 7.96
N PHE A 107 -12.01 12.97 6.88
CA PHE A 107 -13.47 13.05 6.80
C PHE A 107 -14.00 11.72 6.28
N THR A 108 -15.02 11.20 6.94
CA THR A 108 -15.68 9.96 6.50
C THR A 108 -16.48 10.20 5.22
N ALA A 109 -16.88 9.13 4.54
CA ALA A 109 -17.70 9.23 3.34
C ALA A 109 -19.04 9.92 3.64
N GLU A 110 -19.62 9.65 4.80
CA GLU A 110 -20.89 10.23 5.28
C GLU A 110 -20.73 11.73 5.51
N GLN A 111 -19.64 12.16 6.16
CA GLN A 111 -19.35 13.58 6.35
C GLN A 111 -19.18 14.31 5.02
N ILE A 112 -18.48 13.69 4.05
CA ILE A 112 -18.33 14.26 2.70
C ILE A 112 -19.69 14.36 2.01
N ALA A 113 -20.52 13.31 2.07
CA ALA A 113 -21.85 13.30 1.47
C ALA A 113 -22.75 14.39 2.07
N MET A 114 -22.75 14.54 3.39
CA MET A 114 -23.50 15.61 4.06
C MET A 114 -23.01 17.00 3.67
N ILE A 115 -21.69 17.23 3.59
CA ILE A 115 -21.14 18.52 3.10
C ILE A 115 -21.62 18.81 1.67
N LEU A 116 -21.63 17.80 0.80
CA LEU A 116 -22.10 17.94 -0.58
C LEU A 116 -23.61 18.20 -0.64
N ALA A 117 -24.40 17.60 0.25
CA ALA A 117 -25.84 17.87 0.33
C ALA A 117 -26.11 19.33 0.70
N VAL A 118 -25.42 19.87 1.71
CA VAL A 118 -25.53 21.31 2.08
C VAL A 118 -25.15 22.21 0.90
N ALA A 119 -24.10 21.85 0.15
CA ALA A 119 -23.68 22.61 -1.02
C ALA A 119 -24.73 22.66 -2.15
N CYS A 120 -25.66 21.69 -2.19
CA CYS A 120 -26.76 21.64 -3.15
C CYS A 120 -28.01 22.40 -2.69
N GLU A 121 -28.08 22.83 -1.42
CA GLU A 121 -29.16 23.67 -0.92
C GLU A 121 -28.91 25.15 -1.31
N PRO A 122 -29.96 25.95 -1.54
CA PRO A 122 -29.81 27.40 -1.63
C PRO A 122 -29.26 27.99 -0.31
N PRO A 123 -28.26 28.91 -0.34
CA PRO A 123 -27.75 29.57 0.86
C PRO A 123 -28.84 30.30 1.67
N GLU A 124 -29.89 30.76 0.98
CA GLU A 124 -31.08 31.40 1.54
C GLU A 124 -31.78 30.52 2.59
N ASN A 125 -31.81 29.20 2.41
CA ASN A 125 -32.37 28.26 3.39
C ASN A 125 -31.60 28.27 4.72
N SER A 126 -30.37 28.78 4.71
CA SER A 126 -29.52 28.95 5.90
C SER A 126 -29.44 30.41 6.37
N GLY A 127 -30.27 31.30 5.81
CA GLY A 127 -30.29 32.72 6.11
C GLY A 127 -29.10 33.51 5.55
N ARG A 128 -28.43 33.00 4.51
CA ARG A 128 -27.31 33.69 3.86
C ARG A 128 -27.75 34.39 2.57
N PRO A 129 -27.25 35.60 2.29
CA PRO A 129 -27.59 36.32 1.07
C PRO A 129 -26.91 35.69 -0.15
N GLY A 130 -27.64 35.61 -1.27
CA GLY A 130 -27.10 35.19 -2.57
C GLY A 130 -27.50 33.78 -3.01
N THR A 131 -27.23 33.49 -4.30
CA THR A 131 -27.70 32.28 -4.99
C THR A 131 -26.71 31.12 -4.97
N HIS A 132 -25.48 31.32 -4.49
CA HIS A 132 -24.41 30.32 -4.50
C HIS A 132 -23.60 30.35 -3.21
N TRP A 133 -23.18 29.17 -2.74
CA TRP A 133 -22.24 29.05 -1.63
C TRP A 133 -20.85 29.52 -2.03
N THR A 134 -20.26 30.43 -1.27
CA THR A 134 -18.80 30.54 -1.23
C THR A 134 -18.21 29.40 -0.39
N SER A 135 -16.97 28.98 -0.68
CA SER A 135 -16.32 27.92 0.10
C SER A 135 -16.13 28.27 1.58
N ARG A 136 -16.12 29.56 1.93
CA ARG A 136 -16.05 30.01 3.33
C ARG A 136 -17.40 29.86 4.02
N GLU A 137 -18.47 30.35 3.39
CA GLU A 137 -19.82 30.23 3.94
C GLU A 137 -20.23 28.77 4.11
N LEU A 138 -19.90 27.92 3.14
CA LEU A 138 -20.17 26.49 3.25
C LEU A 138 -19.35 25.84 4.38
N ALA A 139 -18.08 26.24 4.56
CA ALA A 139 -17.26 25.74 5.67
C ALA A 139 -17.86 26.11 7.03
N ASP A 140 -18.29 27.37 7.19
CA ASP A 140 -18.92 27.85 8.41
C ASP A 140 -20.26 27.14 8.65
N GLU A 141 -21.05 26.91 7.59
CA GLU A 141 -22.36 26.28 7.69
C GLU A 141 -22.26 24.80 8.09
N VAL A 142 -21.35 24.03 7.49
CA VAL A 142 -21.20 22.61 7.84
C VAL A 142 -20.62 22.41 9.25
N VAL A 143 -19.88 23.40 9.77
CA VAL A 143 -19.46 23.42 11.18
C VAL A 143 -20.65 23.80 12.08
N LYS A 144 -21.42 24.83 11.72
CA LYS A 144 -22.62 25.27 12.45
C LYS A 144 -23.65 24.14 12.60
N ARG A 145 -23.84 23.34 11.55
CA ARG A 145 -24.75 22.18 11.54
C ARG A 145 -24.18 20.94 12.25
N GLY A 146 -22.94 21.00 12.76
CA GLY A 146 -22.31 19.90 13.48
C GLY A 146 -21.88 18.72 12.59
N ILE A 147 -21.87 18.88 11.27
CA ILE A 147 -21.48 17.82 10.31
C ILE A 147 -20.00 17.48 10.50
N VAL A 148 -19.19 18.50 10.75
CA VAL A 148 -17.76 18.37 11.07
C VAL A 148 -17.37 19.33 12.19
N ALA A 149 -16.46 18.92 13.08
CA ALA A 149 -15.96 19.81 14.13
C ALA A 149 -15.11 20.96 13.58
N ARG A 150 -14.34 20.71 12.51
CA ARG A 150 -13.54 21.71 11.80
C ARG A 150 -13.25 21.26 10.38
N ILE A 151 -13.30 22.19 9.44
CA ILE A 151 -12.86 21.99 8.06
C ILE A 151 -12.23 23.27 7.53
N SER A 152 -11.16 23.15 6.75
CA SER A 152 -10.57 24.32 6.11
C SER A 152 -11.34 24.69 4.85
N VAL A 153 -11.46 25.98 4.57
CA VAL A 153 -12.04 26.53 3.33
C VAL A 153 -11.45 25.86 2.09
N ARG A 154 -10.13 25.63 2.08
CA ARG A 154 -9.44 24.95 0.98
C ARG A 154 -9.90 23.49 0.81
N GLN A 155 -10.16 22.78 1.91
CA GLN A 155 -10.64 21.39 1.86
C GLN A 155 -12.07 21.32 1.34
N VAL A 156 -12.96 22.24 1.75
CA VAL A 156 -14.28 22.41 1.14
C VAL A 156 -14.14 22.63 -0.37
N GLY A 157 -13.25 23.55 -0.77
CA GLY A 157 -12.94 23.76 -2.18
C GLY A 157 -12.43 22.50 -2.90
N ARG A 158 -11.68 21.62 -2.24
CA ARG A 158 -11.25 20.33 -2.82
C ARG A 158 -12.40 19.33 -2.98
N PHE A 159 -13.40 19.35 -2.09
CA PHE A 159 -14.59 18.52 -2.23
C PHE A 159 -15.49 18.99 -3.38
N LEU A 160 -15.64 20.31 -3.56
CA LEU A 160 -16.44 20.90 -4.64
C LEU A 160 -15.74 20.88 -6.00
N LYS A 161 -14.40 20.93 -6.02
CA LYS A 161 -13.62 20.85 -7.25
C LYS A 161 -13.67 19.41 -7.78
N ARG A 162 -14.70 19.12 -8.59
CA ARG A 162 -14.83 17.83 -9.28
C ARG A 162 -13.56 17.55 -10.08
N ARG A 163 -12.91 16.43 -9.76
CA ARG A 163 -11.92 15.75 -10.59
C ARG A 163 -12.58 15.45 -11.94
N ASN A 164 -12.08 16.06 -13.01
CA ASN A 164 -12.12 15.43 -14.32
C ASN A 164 -11.38 14.09 -14.16
N PHE A 165 -12.11 13.02 -13.85
CA PHE A 165 -11.64 11.70 -14.20
C PHE A 165 -11.66 11.68 -15.72
N SER A 166 -10.53 11.99 -16.35
CA SER A 166 -10.26 11.51 -17.69
C SER A 166 -10.51 10.01 -17.64
N ARG A 167 -11.62 9.56 -18.24
CA ARG A 167 -11.78 8.15 -18.58
C ARG A 167 -10.59 7.82 -19.45
N THR A 168 -9.56 7.19 -18.88
CA THR A 168 -8.58 6.49 -19.68
C THR A 168 -9.39 5.54 -20.54
N ARG A 169 -9.42 5.82 -21.84
CA ARG A 169 -10.14 4.99 -22.81
C ARG A 169 -9.66 3.55 -22.63
N VAL A 170 -10.61 2.63 -22.54
CA VAL A 170 -10.38 1.22 -22.82
C VAL A 170 -9.77 1.16 -24.22
N ALA A 171 -8.61 0.52 -24.33
CA ALA A 171 -8.03 0.18 -25.61
C ALA A 171 -8.97 -0.80 -26.33
N THR A 172 -9.41 -0.42 -27.53
CA THR A 172 -10.09 -1.33 -28.46
C THR A 172 -9.31 -1.30 -29.75
N GLY A 173 -8.87 -2.48 -30.20
CA GLY A 173 -8.41 -2.75 -31.56
C GLY A 173 -6.93 -2.53 -31.78
#